data_AF-A0A2R6M6R7-F1
#
_entry.id   AF-A0A2R6M6R7-F1
#
_cell.length_a   1.000
_cell.length_b   1.000
_cell.length_c   1.000
_cell.angle_alpha   90.00
_cell.angle_beta   90.00
_cell.angle_gamma   90.00
#
_symmetry.space_group_name_H-M   'P 1'
#
loop_
_entity.id
_entity.type
_entity.pdbx_description
1 polymer ?
#
loop_
_entity_poly.entity_id
_entity_poly.type
_entity_poly.pdbx_seq_one_letter_code
_entity_poly.pdbx_strand_id
1 'polypeptide(L)'
;MALAPLTAHASGDPSAAVVHFLGSVLIAAAALLFGYYAVLNIRLNRLESQGPFWRYLVAVGATAGCYGLLGVAETVADSRVLAAFGDGALLFCIVFLAFSMREVYYNSALAPPPDDRRFSLESLRRIEAAFVVVILAEWVAVLLIDQTTVARIVKGLGSVAFAAYGAVFAEKLESMARGTTLDTLRRHLLPVLVCLGALGVADLGLAVGVSPVVVQGIKSVFVVLVAGFLVTATIRLQQNVEGLSTA
;
A
#
# COMPACT_ATOMS: atom_id res chain seq x y z
N MET A 1 -34.62 -6.21 -0.24
CA MET A 1 -33.25 -5.82 0.19
C MET A 1 -33.12 -6.27 1.64
N ALA A 2 -32.69 -7.51 1.86
CA ALA A 2 -32.55 -8.09 3.19
C ALA A 2 -31.06 -8.09 3.54
N LEU A 3 -30.69 -7.39 4.61
CA LEU A 3 -29.37 -7.49 5.23
C LEU A 3 -29.20 -8.93 5.71
N ALA A 4 -28.27 -9.67 5.09
CA ALA A 4 -27.92 -11.01 5.54
C ALA A 4 -27.43 -10.94 7.01
N PRO A 5 -27.85 -11.87 7.88
CA PRO A 5 -27.40 -11.89 9.26
C PRO A 5 -25.89 -12.17 9.30
N LEU A 6 -25.16 -11.30 10.02
CA LEU A 6 -23.76 -11.54 10.40
C LEU A 6 -23.73 -12.76 11.31
N THR A 7 -23.49 -13.93 10.74
CA THR A 7 -23.37 -15.17 11.52
C THR A 7 -21.92 -15.30 11.98
N ALA A 8 -21.69 -15.05 13.27
CA ALA A 8 -20.40 -15.29 13.89
C ALA A 8 -20.13 -16.80 13.92
N HIS A 9 -19.27 -17.28 13.03
CA HIS A 9 -18.79 -18.66 13.03
C HIS A 9 -17.33 -18.67 13.49
N ALA A 10 -17.06 -19.31 14.63
CA ALA A 10 -15.73 -19.79 14.98
C ALA A 10 -15.46 -21.11 14.23
N SER A 11 -15.32 -21.06 12.91
CA SER A 11 -14.94 -22.22 12.09
C SER A 11 -13.63 -21.93 11.35
N GLY A 12 -12.53 -22.10 12.09
CA GLY A 12 -11.16 -22.00 11.59
C GLY A 12 -10.18 -22.36 12.70
N ASP A 13 -8.95 -22.74 12.34
CA ASP A 13 -7.86 -22.95 13.29
C ASP A 13 -7.73 -21.68 14.18
N PRO A 14 -8.03 -21.76 15.50
CA PRO A 14 -8.07 -20.60 16.37
C PRO A 14 -6.76 -19.83 16.40
N SER A 15 -5.63 -20.54 16.20
CA SER A 15 -4.31 -19.94 16.16
C SER A 15 -4.15 -19.01 14.95
N ALA A 16 -4.65 -19.42 13.79
CA ALA A 16 -4.55 -18.66 12.55
C ALA A 16 -5.45 -17.40 12.58
N ALA A 17 -6.63 -17.50 13.19
CA ALA A 17 -7.52 -16.36 13.40
C ALA A 17 -6.89 -15.30 14.32
N VAL A 18 -6.27 -15.73 15.43
CA VAL A 18 -5.57 -14.82 16.36
C VAL A 18 -4.40 -14.12 15.68
N VAL A 19 -3.59 -14.85 14.90
CA VAL A 19 -2.47 -14.27 14.16
C VAL A 19 -2.95 -13.26 13.12
N HIS A 20 -4.03 -13.58 12.39
CA HIS A 20 -4.62 -12.65 11.42
C HIS A 20 -5.15 -11.39 12.10
N PHE A 21 -5.91 -11.54 13.19
CA PHE A 21 -6.40 -10.41 13.98
C PHE A 21 -5.27 -9.51 14.48
N LEU A 22 -4.24 -10.10 15.09
CA LEU A 22 -3.12 -9.34 15.63
C LEU A 22 -2.35 -8.61 14.53
N GLY A 23 -2.10 -9.28 13.40
CA GLY A 23 -1.46 -8.66 12.22
C GLY A 23 -2.26 -7.49 11.67
N SER A 24 -3.59 -7.64 11.56
CA SER A 24 -4.51 -6.60 11.09
C SER A 24 -4.53 -5.39 12.04
N VAL A 25 -4.56 -5.61 13.36
CA VAL A 25 -4.45 -4.55 14.37
C VAL A 25 -3.11 -3.82 14.26
N LEU A 26 -2.00 -4.56 14.10
CA LEU A 26 -0.67 -3.98 13.97
C LEU A 26 -0.55 -3.07 12.74
N ILE A 27 -1.03 -3.52 11.58
CA ILE A 27 -1.07 -2.68 10.38
C ILE A 27 -1.94 -1.45 10.60
N ALA A 28 -3.15 -1.62 11.16
CA ALA A 28 -4.06 -0.50 11.39
C ALA A 28 -3.42 0.57 12.28
N ALA A 29 -2.82 0.18 13.41
CA ALA A 29 -2.15 1.09 14.31
C ALA A 29 -0.93 1.78 13.65
N ALA A 30 -0.07 1.00 12.98
CA ALA A 30 1.11 1.53 12.29
C ALA A 30 0.72 2.51 11.17
N ALA A 31 -0.31 2.19 10.40
CA ALA A 31 -0.80 3.01 9.30
C ALA A 31 -1.48 4.30 9.77
N LEU A 32 -2.24 4.25 10.87
CA LEU A 32 -2.84 5.45 11.47
C LEU A 32 -1.77 6.42 11.96
N LEU A 33 -0.74 5.91 12.66
CA LEU A 33 0.39 6.74 13.10
C LEU A 33 1.17 7.30 11.89
N PHE A 34 1.46 6.46 10.90
CA PHE A 34 2.11 6.87 9.66
C PHE A 34 1.33 7.99 8.96
N GLY A 35 0.02 7.80 8.77
CA GLY A 35 -0.88 8.78 8.15
C GLY A 35 -0.96 10.08 8.94
N TYR A 36 -1.02 10.01 10.27
CA TYR A 36 -1.01 11.18 11.15
C TYR A 36 0.24 12.04 10.93
N TYR A 37 1.43 11.44 10.98
CA TYR A 37 2.67 12.18 10.74
C TYR A 37 2.80 12.63 9.28
N ALA A 38 2.28 11.89 8.31
CA ALA A 38 2.23 12.34 6.93
C ALA A 38 1.36 13.61 6.77
N VAL A 39 0.22 13.69 7.47
CA VAL A 39 -0.63 14.91 7.49
C VAL A 39 0.10 16.07 8.15
N LEU A 40 0.80 15.85 9.26
CA LEU A 40 1.60 16.90 9.90
C LEU A 40 2.69 17.42 8.97
N ASN A 41 3.36 16.54 8.23
CA ASN A 41 4.33 16.94 7.21
C ASN A 41 3.69 17.82 6.12
N ILE A 42 2.47 17.53 5.65
CA ILE A 42 1.75 18.42 4.72
C ILE A 42 1.57 19.81 5.32
N ARG A 43 1.12 19.88 6.57
CA ARG A 43 0.75 21.15 7.22
C ARG A 43 1.95 22.03 7.54
N LEU A 44 3.08 21.43 7.88
CA LEU A 44 4.30 22.14 8.29
C LEU A 44 5.26 22.39 7.14
N ASN A 45 5.15 21.64 6.04
CA ASN A 45 6.05 21.79 4.92
C ASN A 45 5.80 23.10 4.16
N ARG A 46 6.87 23.87 3.96
CA ARG A 46 6.86 25.18 3.26
C ARG A 46 7.20 25.07 1.77
N LEU A 47 7.62 23.88 1.29
CA LEU A 47 7.97 23.65 -0.11
C LEU A 47 6.77 23.15 -0.91
N GLU A 48 6.15 24.03 -1.69
CA GLU A 48 4.98 23.72 -2.54
C GLU A 48 5.24 22.57 -3.52
N SER A 49 6.48 22.44 -4.02
CA SER A 49 6.89 21.38 -4.95
C SER A 49 6.79 19.96 -4.40
N GLN A 50 6.74 19.79 -3.07
CA GLN A 50 6.64 18.50 -2.41
C GLN A 50 5.21 18.13 -1.97
N GLY A 51 4.23 19.04 -2.15
CA GLY A 51 2.85 18.81 -1.74
C GLY A 51 2.23 17.50 -2.26
N PRO A 52 2.36 17.15 -3.57
CA PRO A 52 1.83 15.91 -4.11
C PRO A 52 2.42 14.64 -3.47
N PHE A 53 3.71 14.63 -3.16
CA PHE A 53 4.38 13.50 -2.50
C PHE A 53 3.75 13.19 -1.14
N TRP A 54 3.59 14.22 -0.31
CA TRP A 54 3.01 14.05 1.02
C TRP A 54 1.54 13.63 0.97
N ARG A 55 0.77 14.11 -0.01
CA ARG A 55 -0.62 13.67 -0.23
C ARG A 55 -0.70 12.17 -0.54
N TYR A 56 0.22 11.65 -1.35
CA TYR A 56 0.29 10.21 -1.59
C TYR A 56 0.65 9.43 -0.33
N LEU A 57 1.56 9.92 0.52
CA LEU A 57 1.85 9.26 1.79
C LEU A 57 0.65 9.25 2.76
N VAL A 58 -0.14 10.33 2.79
CA VAL A 58 -1.40 10.34 3.55
C VAL A 58 -2.37 9.29 2.99
N ALA A 59 -2.48 9.19 1.65
CA ALA A 59 -3.30 8.18 1.01
C ALA A 59 -2.81 6.74 1.31
N VAL A 60 -1.49 6.51 1.41
CA VAL A 60 -0.90 5.25 1.86
C VAL A 60 -1.33 4.94 3.30
N GLY A 61 -1.21 5.90 4.22
CA GLY A 61 -1.66 5.71 5.61
C GLY A 61 -3.15 5.40 5.71
N ALA A 62 -3.99 6.10 4.94
CA ALA A 62 -5.43 5.87 4.90
C ALA A 62 -5.78 4.47 4.36
N THR A 63 -5.20 4.08 3.22
CA THR A 63 -5.49 2.78 2.58
C THR A 63 -4.91 1.59 3.33
N ALA A 64 -3.70 1.70 3.88
CA ALA A 64 -3.15 0.69 4.79
C ALA A 64 -3.98 0.58 6.08
N GLY A 65 -4.46 1.71 6.62
CA GLY A 65 -5.36 1.74 7.76
C GLY A 65 -6.68 1.03 7.46
N CYS A 66 -7.30 1.34 6.31
CA CYS A 66 -8.50 0.62 5.84
C CYS A 66 -8.24 -0.87 5.70
N TYR A 67 -7.12 -1.28 5.08
CA TYR A 67 -6.75 -2.70 4.95
C TYR A 67 -6.67 -3.40 6.32
N GLY A 68 -5.99 -2.79 7.29
CA GLY A 68 -5.90 -3.33 8.65
C GLY A 68 -7.25 -3.40 9.37
N LEU A 69 -8.07 -2.33 9.28
CA LEU A 69 -9.39 -2.30 9.92
C LEU A 69 -10.37 -3.31 9.30
N LEU A 70 -10.33 -3.48 7.98
CA LEU A 70 -11.12 -4.48 7.27
C LEU A 70 -10.68 -5.90 7.63
N GLY A 71 -9.37 -6.15 7.73
CA GLY A 71 -8.84 -7.42 8.23
C GLY A 71 -9.24 -7.71 9.68
N VAL A 72 -9.38 -6.70 10.54
CA VAL A 72 -9.97 -6.89 11.88
C VAL A 72 -11.45 -7.28 11.75
N ALA A 73 -12.23 -6.58 10.92
CA ALA A 73 -13.64 -6.89 10.72
C ALA A 73 -13.85 -8.31 10.16
N GLU A 74 -12.99 -8.77 9.24
CA GLU A 74 -13.03 -10.12 8.67
C GLU A 74 -12.84 -11.23 9.71
N THR A 75 -12.13 -10.97 10.81
CA THR A 75 -11.96 -11.96 11.90
C THR A 75 -13.26 -12.21 12.68
N VAL A 76 -14.18 -11.25 12.65
CA VAL A 76 -15.45 -11.31 13.39
C VAL A 76 -16.60 -11.67 12.45
N ALA A 77 -16.53 -11.23 11.20
CA ALA A 77 -17.56 -11.41 10.20
C ALA A 77 -16.97 -11.93 8.90
N ASP A 78 -17.36 -13.15 8.50
CA ASP A 78 -17.06 -13.65 7.17
C ASP A 78 -17.98 -12.94 6.16
N SER A 79 -17.40 -11.99 5.42
CA SER A 79 -18.11 -11.20 4.43
C SER A 79 -17.24 -10.97 3.22
N ARG A 80 -17.74 -11.44 2.08
CA ARG A 80 -17.14 -11.17 0.77
C ARG A 80 -16.95 -9.68 0.49
N VAL A 81 -17.84 -8.84 0.99
CA VAL A 81 -17.73 -7.39 0.82
C VAL A 81 -16.49 -6.89 1.57
N LEU A 82 -16.26 -7.34 2.81
CA LEU A 82 -15.07 -6.95 3.57
C LEU A 82 -13.79 -7.37 2.83
N ALA A 83 -13.74 -8.62 2.35
CA ALA A 83 -12.61 -9.14 1.58
C ALA A 83 -12.33 -8.32 0.29
N ALA A 84 -13.38 -7.98 -0.46
CA ALA A 84 -13.24 -7.16 -1.67
C ALA A 84 -12.72 -5.75 -1.37
N PHE A 85 -13.23 -5.12 -0.31
CA PHE A 85 -12.73 -3.81 0.15
C PHE A 85 -11.30 -3.91 0.68
N GLY A 86 -10.93 -4.99 1.36
CA GLY A 86 -9.58 -5.24 1.86
C GLY A 86 -8.58 -5.35 0.71
N ASP A 87 -8.89 -6.17 -0.29
CA ASP A 87 -8.07 -6.34 -1.49
C ASP A 87 -7.92 -5.03 -2.28
N GLY A 88 -9.00 -4.26 -2.41
CA GLY A 88 -8.96 -2.93 -3.01
C GLY A 88 -8.06 -1.97 -2.23
N ALA A 89 -8.19 -1.93 -0.89
CA ALA A 89 -7.37 -1.09 -0.02
C ALA A 89 -5.88 -1.44 -0.12
N LEU A 90 -5.55 -2.74 -0.20
CA LEU A 90 -4.18 -3.21 -0.43
C LEU A 90 -3.63 -2.70 -1.76
N LEU A 91 -4.38 -2.86 -2.86
CA LEU A 91 -3.95 -2.40 -4.18
C LEU A 91 -3.77 -0.89 -4.24
N PHE A 92 -4.72 -0.13 -3.70
CA PHE A 92 -4.59 1.33 -3.62
C PHE A 92 -3.37 1.75 -2.79
N CYS A 93 -3.08 1.05 -1.69
CA CYS A 93 -1.88 1.30 -0.89
C CYS A 93 -0.60 1.13 -1.71
N ILE A 94 -0.47 0.01 -2.45
CA ILE A 94 0.68 -0.26 -3.33
C ILE A 94 0.81 0.84 -4.40
N VAL A 95 -0.30 1.20 -5.04
CA VAL A 95 -0.35 2.21 -6.10
C VAL A 95 0.06 3.58 -5.58
N PHE A 96 -0.51 4.04 -4.46
CA PHE A 96 -0.17 5.33 -3.87
C PHE A 96 1.28 5.38 -3.38
N LEU A 97 1.78 4.27 -2.85
CA LEU A 97 3.18 4.18 -2.47
C LEU A 97 4.10 4.29 -3.69
N ALA A 98 3.76 3.62 -4.80
CA ALA A 98 4.49 3.72 -6.04
C ALA A 98 4.43 5.13 -6.66
N PHE A 99 3.27 5.79 -6.61
CA PHE A 99 3.11 7.18 -7.06
C PHE A 99 3.89 8.17 -6.20
N SER A 100 4.00 7.92 -4.90
CA SER A 100 4.85 8.74 -4.02
C SER A 100 6.30 8.70 -4.48
N MET A 101 6.84 7.53 -4.83
CA MET A 101 8.21 7.39 -5.35
C MET A 101 8.38 8.11 -6.69
N ARG A 102 7.41 7.98 -7.60
CA ARG A 102 7.45 8.71 -8.87
C ARG A 102 7.44 10.22 -8.66
N GLU A 103 6.52 10.74 -7.85
CA GLU A 103 6.41 12.20 -7.64
C GLU A 103 7.71 12.78 -7.16
N VAL A 104 8.44 12.09 -6.27
CA VAL A 104 9.71 12.65 -5.85
C VAL A 104 10.76 12.59 -6.94
N TYR A 105 10.85 11.51 -7.72
CA TYR A 105 11.79 11.44 -8.83
C TYR A 105 11.64 12.65 -9.76
N TYR A 106 10.40 12.99 -10.14
CA TYR A 106 10.13 14.08 -11.07
C TYR A 106 10.20 15.48 -10.46
N ASN A 107 9.94 15.64 -9.16
CA ASN A 107 10.01 16.93 -8.46
C ASN A 107 11.37 17.17 -7.77
N SER A 108 12.32 16.24 -7.90
CA SER A 108 13.68 16.45 -7.41
C SER A 108 14.39 17.51 -8.27
N ALA A 109 15.12 18.42 -7.63
CA ALA A 109 15.90 19.45 -8.33
C ALA A 109 16.99 18.87 -9.25
N LEU A 110 17.31 17.59 -9.07
CA LEU A 110 18.28 16.83 -9.84
C LEU A 110 17.62 15.96 -10.93
N ALA A 111 16.30 16.10 -11.14
CA ALA A 111 15.61 15.41 -12.21
C ALA A 111 16.15 15.86 -13.58
N PRO A 112 16.35 14.93 -14.54
CA PRO A 112 16.82 15.27 -15.89
C PRO A 112 15.97 16.39 -16.52
N PRO A 113 16.50 17.22 -17.43
CA PRO A 113 15.71 18.20 -18.16
C PRO A 113 14.49 17.55 -18.85
N PRO A 114 13.36 18.26 -19.03
CA PRO A 114 12.15 17.70 -19.63
C PRO A 114 12.39 16.99 -20.97
N ASP A 115 13.33 17.50 -21.77
CA ASP A 115 13.64 17.02 -23.12
C ASP A 115 14.40 15.69 -23.14
N ASP A 116 15.11 15.36 -22.06
CA ASP A 116 15.83 14.08 -21.90
C ASP A 116 14.97 12.99 -21.26
N ARG A 117 13.72 13.31 -20.89
CA ARG A 117 12.80 12.35 -20.24
C ARG A 117 12.07 11.53 -21.28
N ARG A 118 12.25 10.20 -21.22
CA ARG A 118 11.55 9.24 -22.09
C ARG A 118 10.01 9.35 -22.02
N PHE A 119 9.46 9.78 -20.88
CA PHE A 119 8.03 10.04 -20.70
C PHE A 119 7.83 11.33 -19.89
N SER A 120 6.85 12.15 -20.30
CA SER A 120 6.43 13.28 -19.49
C SER A 120 5.59 12.82 -18.29
N LEU A 121 5.65 13.56 -17.18
CA LEU A 121 4.90 13.27 -15.96
C LEU A 121 3.38 13.29 -16.19
N GLU A 122 2.89 14.15 -17.07
CA GLU A 122 1.46 14.17 -17.45
C GLU A 122 1.02 12.91 -18.20
N SER A 123 1.89 12.37 -19.07
CA SER A 123 1.61 11.13 -19.79
C SER A 123 1.58 9.95 -18.82
N LEU A 124 2.53 9.90 -17.89
CA LEU A 124 2.54 8.88 -16.83
C LEU A 124 1.29 9.00 -15.95
N ARG A 125 0.94 10.20 -15.46
CA ARG A 125 -0.28 10.39 -14.66
C ARG A 125 -1.54 9.93 -15.39
N ARG A 126 -1.62 10.09 -16.73
CA ARG A 126 -2.75 9.56 -17.54
C ARG A 126 -2.76 8.03 -17.58
N ILE A 127 -1.61 7.40 -17.80
CA ILE A 127 -1.50 5.93 -17.79
C ILE A 127 -1.84 5.39 -16.40
N GLU A 128 -1.30 6.02 -15.36
CA GLU A 128 -1.60 5.73 -13.95
C GLU A 128 -3.09 5.84 -13.63
N ALA A 129 -3.74 6.92 -14.07
CA ALA A 129 -5.17 7.10 -13.92
C ALA A 129 -5.96 5.99 -14.64
N ALA A 130 -5.55 5.60 -15.85
CA ALA A 130 -6.16 4.49 -16.57
C ALA A 130 -6.04 3.17 -15.79
N PHE A 131 -4.88 2.88 -15.18
CA PHE A 131 -4.75 1.71 -14.33
C PHE A 131 -5.59 1.79 -13.06
N VAL A 132 -5.68 2.96 -12.42
CA VAL A 132 -6.57 3.16 -11.26
C VAL A 132 -8.02 2.88 -11.65
N VAL A 133 -8.44 3.30 -12.85
CA VAL A 133 -9.76 2.97 -13.40
C VAL A 133 -9.92 1.46 -13.61
N VAL A 134 -8.88 0.76 -14.08
CA VAL A 134 -8.90 -0.72 -14.20
C VAL A 134 -9.06 -1.37 -12.83
N ILE A 135 -8.34 -0.92 -11.80
CA ILE A 135 -8.48 -1.43 -10.42
C ILE A 135 -9.89 -1.17 -9.90
N LEU A 136 -10.44 0.03 -10.13
CA LEU A 136 -11.81 0.36 -9.75
C LEU A 136 -12.83 -0.52 -10.47
N ALA A 137 -12.64 -0.74 -11.77
CA ALA A 137 -13.52 -1.59 -12.57
C ALA A 137 -13.47 -3.05 -12.12
N GLU A 138 -12.27 -3.57 -11.85
CA GLU A 138 -12.06 -4.90 -11.27
C GLU A 138 -12.72 -5.01 -9.90
N TRP A 139 -12.55 -4.01 -9.05
CA TRP A 139 -13.14 -3.95 -7.73
C TRP A 139 -14.67 -3.99 -7.78
N VAL A 140 -15.28 -3.22 -8.68
CA VAL A 140 -16.73 -3.28 -8.96
C VAL A 140 -17.13 -4.66 -9.50
N ALA A 141 -16.35 -5.26 -10.39
CA ALA A 141 -16.62 -6.60 -10.92
C ALA A 141 -16.60 -7.67 -9.81
N VAL A 142 -15.65 -7.61 -8.87
CA VAL A 142 -15.58 -8.50 -7.70
C VAL A 142 -16.79 -8.34 -6.78
N LEU A 143 -17.28 -7.11 -6.58
CA LEU A 143 -18.50 -6.87 -5.82
C LEU A 143 -19.75 -7.47 -6.49
N LEU A 144 -19.79 -7.50 -7.82
CA LEU A 144 -20.96 -7.96 -8.59
C LEU A 144 -20.96 -9.48 -8.89
N ILE A 145 -19.81 -10.09 -9.23
CA ILE A 145 -19.76 -11.40 -9.92
C ILE A 145 -19.03 -12.51 -9.14
N ASP A 146 -18.47 -12.18 -7.98
CA ASP A 146 -17.66 -13.04 -7.09
C ASP A 146 -16.16 -12.99 -7.39
N GLN A 147 -15.36 -13.38 -6.39
CA GLN A 147 -13.91 -13.41 -6.51
C GLN A 147 -13.50 -14.58 -7.43
N THR A 148 -13.65 -14.35 -8.73
CA THR A 148 -13.24 -15.29 -9.76
C THR A 148 -11.72 -15.46 -9.75
N THR A 149 -11.23 -16.60 -10.25
CA THR A 149 -9.79 -16.85 -10.46
C THR A 149 -9.12 -15.71 -11.23
N VAL A 150 -9.85 -15.07 -12.15
CA VAL A 150 -9.41 -13.90 -12.91
C VAL A 150 -9.11 -12.71 -12.00
N ALA A 151 -9.98 -12.39 -11.03
CA ALA A 151 -9.74 -11.31 -10.08
C ALA A 151 -8.50 -11.56 -9.21
N ARG A 152 -8.24 -12.80 -8.79
CA ARG A 152 -6.99 -13.12 -8.06
C ARG A 152 -5.76 -12.88 -8.92
N ILE A 153 -5.82 -13.27 -10.20
CA ILE A 153 -4.74 -13.05 -11.17
C ILE A 153 -4.50 -11.55 -11.39
N VAL A 154 -5.55 -10.77 -11.63
CA VAL A 154 -5.43 -9.33 -11.89
C VAL A 154 -4.89 -8.60 -10.65
N LYS A 155 -5.42 -8.89 -9.44
CA LYS A 155 -4.84 -8.39 -8.18
C LYS A 155 -3.35 -8.74 -8.03
N GLY A 156 -2.98 -10.00 -8.23
CA GLY A 156 -1.61 -10.46 -8.07
C GLY A 156 -0.66 -9.80 -9.07
N LEU A 157 -1.03 -9.79 -10.36
CA LEU A 157 -0.26 -9.13 -11.41
C LEU A 157 -0.19 -7.61 -11.21
N GLY A 158 -1.29 -6.98 -10.81
CA GLY A 158 -1.35 -5.56 -10.50
C GLY A 158 -0.40 -5.21 -9.36
N SER A 159 -0.41 -6.01 -8.30
CA SER A 159 0.47 -5.84 -7.13
C SER A 159 1.95 -5.93 -7.52
N VAL A 160 2.33 -6.90 -8.36
CA VAL A 160 3.71 -7.02 -8.89
C VAL A 160 4.06 -5.84 -9.79
N ALA A 161 3.19 -5.50 -10.73
CA ALA A 161 3.43 -4.43 -11.70
C ALA A 161 3.66 -3.10 -10.99
N PHE A 162 2.83 -2.76 -10.00
CA PHE A 162 2.95 -1.51 -9.26
C PHE A 162 4.10 -1.52 -8.25
N ALA A 163 4.37 -2.65 -7.59
CA ALA A 163 5.54 -2.76 -6.73
C ALA A 163 6.84 -2.62 -7.53
N ALA A 164 6.94 -3.27 -8.70
CA ALA A 164 8.07 -3.12 -9.60
C ALA A 164 8.20 -1.68 -10.14
N TYR A 165 7.07 -1.07 -10.51
CA TYR A 165 7.03 0.33 -10.94
C TYR A 165 7.59 1.27 -9.87
N GLY A 166 7.11 1.16 -8.62
CA GLY A 166 7.61 1.98 -7.53
C GLY A 166 9.07 1.69 -7.18
N ALA A 167 9.51 0.43 -7.26
CA ALA A 167 10.90 0.05 -7.04
C ALA A 167 11.85 0.67 -8.09
N VAL A 168 11.48 0.66 -9.37
CA VAL A 168 12.26 1.30 -10.45
C VAL A 168 12.42 2.80 -10.19
N PHE A 169 11.36 3.49 -9.75
CA PHE A 169 11.46 4.92 -9.40
C PHE A 169 12.30 5.15 -8.14
N ALA A 170 12.22 4.26 -7.16
CA ALA A 170 13.07 4.32 -5.98
C ALA A 170 14.56 4.12 -6.32
N GLU A 171 14.92 3.20 -7.22
CA GLU A 171 16.31 3.04 -7.67
C GLU A 171 16.82 4.27 -8.42
N LYS A 172 15.99 4.84 -9.30
CA LYS A 172 16.33 6.09 -10.00
C LYS A 172 16.53 7.25 -9.02
N LEU A 173 15.70 7.35 -7.99
CA LEU A 173 15.87 8.31 -6.90
C LEU A 173 17.20 8.12 -6.15
N GLU A 174 17.61 6.88 -5.91
CA GLU A 174 18.90 6.60 -5.27
C GLU A 174 20.09 7.11 -6.09
N SER A 175 20.02 6.98 -7.41
CA SER A 175 21.11 7.48 -8.26
C SER A 175 21.24 9.01 -8.22
N MET A 176 20.15 9.72 -7.92
CA MET A 176 20.08 11.18 -7.99
C MET A 176 20.14 11.87 -6.62
N ALA A 177 19.64 11.28 -5.55
CA ALA A 177 19.37 11.97 -4.28
C ALA A 177 20.10 11.37 -3.06
N ARG A 178 21.19 10.63 -3.28
CA ARG A 178 22.02 10.03 -2.22
C ARG A 178 22.38 11.05 -1.13
N GLY A 179 22.10 10.70 0.12
CA GLY A 179 22.44 11.53 1.29
C GLY A 179 21.40 12.58 1.68
N THR A 180 20.27 12.68 0.96
CA THR A 180 19.17 13.56 1.34
C THR A 180 18.22 12.90 2.37
N THR A 181 17.45 13.71 3.10
CA THR A 181 16.35 13.23 3.97
C THR A 181 15.37 12.34 3.21
N LEU A 182 15.22 12.60 1.92
CA LEU A 182 14.31 11.89 1.05
C LEU A 182 14.83 10.52 0.60
N ASP A 183 16.13 10.36 0.37
CA ASP A 183 16.74 9.03 0.20
C ASP A 183 16.53 8.18 1.45
N THR A 184 16.59 8.80 2.63
CA THR A 184 16.33 8.10 3.89
C THR A 184 14.88 7.63 3.95
N LEU A 185 13.88 8.48 3.65
CA LEU A 185 12.47 8.06 3.62
C LEU A 185 12.22 6.94 2.61
N ARG A 186 12.76 7.06 1.40
CA ARG A 186 12.70 6.02 0.35
C ARG A 186 13.17 4.67 0.87
N ARG A 187 14.32 4.61 1.56
CA ARG A 187 14.90 3.35 2.09
C ARG A 187 13.97 2.62 3.06
N HIS A 188 13.11 3.34 3.77
CA HIS A 188 12.15 2.74 4.72
C HIS A 188 10.84 2.37 4.05
N LEU A 189 10.46 3.06 2.96
CA LEU A 189 9.25 2.81 2.20
C LEU A 189 9.39 1.70 1.14
N LEU A 190 10.59 1.47 0.59
CA LEU A 190 10.81 0.40 -0.39
C LEU A 190 10.55 -1.00 0.19
N PRO A 191 11.01 -1.36 1.40
CA PRO A 191 10.65 -2.63 2.02
C PRO A 191 9.14 -2.79 2.21
N VAL A 192 8.43 -1.71 2.58
CA VAL A 192 6.96 -1.71 2.67
C VAL A 192 6.35 -2.08 1.31
N LEU A 193 6.80 -1.43 0.24
CA LEU A 193 6.30 -1.69 -1.12
C LEU A 193 6.51 -3.14 -1.56
N VAL A 194 7.70 -3.69 -1.31
CA VAL A 194 8.04 -5.07 -1.65
C VAL A 194 7.16 -6.05 -0.87
N CYS A 195 6.98 -5.83 0.44
CA CYS A 195 6.15 -6.70 1.26
C CYS A 195 4.66 -6.62 0.88
N LEU A 196 4.13 -5.44 0.57
CA LEU A 196 2.76 -5.29 0.07
C LEU A 196 2.59 -5.99 -1.30
N GLY A 197 3.58 -5.86 -2.19
CA GLY A 197 3.59 -6.58 -3.46
C GLY A 197 3.54 -8.10 -3.28
N ALA A 198 4.38 -8.63 -2.38
CA ALA A 198 4.37 -10.05 -2.04
C ALA A 198 3.04 -10.50 -1.42
N LEU A 199 2.44 -9.66 -0.57
CA LEU A 199 1.12 -9.91 0.02
C LEU A 199 0.02 -10.01 -1.04
N GLY A 200 0.05 -9.15 -2.06
CA GLY A 200 -0.88 -9.19 -3.20
C GLY A 200 -0.73 -10.44 -4.08
N VAL A 201 0.48 -11.00 -4.16
CA VAL A 201 0.78 -12.23 -4.94
C VAL A 201 0.45 -13.50 -4.18
N ALA A 202 0.39 -13.46 -2.84
CA ALA A 202 0.20 -14.66 -2.01
C ALA A 202 -1.03 -15.50 -2.43
N ASP A 203 -2.10 -14.84 -2.88
CA ASP A 203 -3.33 -15.51 -3.36
C ASP A 203 -3.14 -16.32 -4.65
N LEU A 204 -2.11 -16.03 -5.45
CA LEU A 204 -1.76 -16.83 -6.63
C LEU A 204 -1.20 -18.20 -6.23
N GLY A 205 -0.69 -18.35 -5.01
CA GLY A 205 -0.25 -19.65 -4.48
C GLY A 205 -1.35 -20.69 -4.55
N LEU A 206 -2.60 -20.30 -4.28
CA LEU A 206 -3.76 -21.18 -4.39
C LEU A 206 -4.01 -21.66 -5.82
N ALA A 207 -3.75 -20.81 -6.82
CA ALA A 207 -3.94 -21.15 -8.24
C ALA A 207 -2.89 -22.17 -8.74
N VAL A 208 -1.71 -22.22 -8.12
CA VAL A 208 -0.64 -23.18 -8.45
C VAL A 208 -0.59 -24.38 -7.51
N GLY A 209 -1.62 -24.57 -6.66
CA GLY A 209 -1.77 -25.76 -5.82
C GLY A 209 -1.06 -25.71 -4.46
N VAL A 210 -0.62 -24.53 -4.00
CA VAL A 210 -0.09 -24.36 -2.64
C VAL A 210 -1.21 -24.53 -1.62
N SER A 211 -0.91 -25.22 -0.51
CA SER A 211 -1.84 -25.41 0.61
C SER A 211 -2.35 -24.06 1.15
N PRO A 212 -3.66 -23.92 1.45
CA PRO A 212 -4.22 -22.72 2.06
C PRO A 212 -3.51 -22.31 3.36
N VAL A 213 -3.06 -23.28 4.16
CA VAL A 213 -2.33 -23.05 5.41
C VAL A 213 -1.01 -22.33 5.16
N VAL A 214 -0.29 -22.74 4.10
CA VAL A 214 1.00 -22.12 3.72
C VAL A 214 0.77 -20.71 3.20
N VAL A 215 -0.25 -20.51 2.35
CA VAL A 215 -0.61 -19.17 1.84
C VAL A 215 -0.97 -18.23 2.99
N GLN A 216 -1.76 -18.71 3.96
CA GLN A 216 -2.14 -17.93 5.14
C GLN A 216 -0.91 -17.58 6.01
N GLY A 217 -0.02 -18.53 6.25
CA GLY A 217 1.24 -18.28 6.97
C GLY A 217 2.11 -17.23 6.29
N ILE A 218 2.24 -17.30 4.95
CA ILE A 218 2.96 -16.30 4.15
C ILE A 218 2.31 -14.91 4.34
N LYS A 219 0.98 -14.81 4.19
CA LYS A 219 0.26 -13.55 4.39
C LYS A 219 0.49 -12.97 5.79
N SER A 220 0.39 -13.80 6.82
CA SER A 220 0.62 -13.37 8.22
C SER A 220 2.02 -12.79 8.41
N VAL A 221 3.06 -13.44 7.87
CA VAL A 221 4.44 -12.93 7.95
C VAL A 221 4.56 -11.58 7.25
N PHE A 222 4.07 -11.46 6.01
CA PHE A 222 4.17 -10.21 5.26
C PHE A 222 3.37 -9.07 5.88
N VAL A 223 2.20 -9.36 6.46
CA VAL A 223 1.40 -8.38 7.21
C VAL A 223 2.18 -7.79 8.38
N VAL A 224 2.83 -8.65 9.18
CA VAL A 224 3.64 -8.20 10.31
C VAL A 224 4.87 -7.42 9.84
N LEU A 225 5.53 -7.85 8.76
CA LEU A 225 6.66 -7.11 8.17
C LEU A 225 6.25 -5.73 7.67
N VAL A 226 5.11 -5.61 6.99
CA VAL A 226 4.54 -4.32 6.54
C VAL A 226 4.34 -3.40 7.74
N ALA A 227 3.71 -3.89 8.82
CA ALA A 227 3.51 -3.09 10.03
C ALA A 227 4.84 -2.63 10.63
N GLY A 228 5.83 -3.52 10.74
CA GLY A 228 7.17 -3.19 11.25
C GLY A 228 7.87 -2.13 10.41
N PHE A 229 7.87 -2.29 9.08
CA PHE A 229 8.48 -1.30 8.19
C PHE A 229 7.75 0.03 8.19
N LEU A 230 6.41 0.03 8.27
CA LEU A 230 5.63 1.26 8.44
C LEU A 230 6.03 2.01 9.71
N VAL A 231 6.22 1.31 10.85
CA VAL A 231 6.70 1.96 12.08
C VAL A 231 8.04 2.65 11.87
N THR A 232 8.99 1.99 11.17
CA THR A 232 10.29 2.62 10.89
C THR A 232 10.17 3.84 9.98
N ALA A 233 9.25 3.81 9.00
CA ALA A 233 8.98 4.96 8.15
C ALA A 233 8.29 6.09 8.94
N THR A 234 7.38 5.77 9.87
CA THR A 234 6.73 6.72 10.77
C THR A 234 7.73 7.47 11.63
N ILE A 235 8.74 6.79 12.19
CA ILE A 235 9.80 7.44 12.98
C ILE A 235 10.52 8.51 12.12
N ARG A 236 10.77 8.23 10.84
CA ARG A 236 11.37 9.22 9.93
C ARG A 236 10.44 10.39 9.63
N LEU A 237 9.15 10.14 9.49
CA LEU A 237 8.16 11.21 9.34
C LEU A 237 8.08 12.11 10.57
N GLN A 238 8.15 11.52 11.76
CA GLN A 238 8.20 12.25 13.03
C GLN A 238 9.45 13.12 13.12
N GLN A 239 10.63 12.57 12.84
CA GLN A 239 11.89 13.31 12.83
C GLN A 239 11.85 14.51 11.87
N ASN A 240 11.22 14.34 10.70
CA ASN A 240 11.05 15.43 9.75
C ASN A 240 10.11 16.53 10.29
N VAL A 241 9.01 16.15 10.96
CA VAL A 241 8.09 17.09 11.62
C VAL A 241 8.80 17.88 12.72
N GLU A 242 9.57 17.21 13.56
CA GLU A 242 10.34 17.86 14.63
C GLU A 242 11.30 18.91 14.05
N GLY A 243 12.07 18.54 13.02
CA GLY A 243 12.97 19.47 12.33
C GLY A 243 12.26 20.67 11.68
N LEU A 244 11.07 20.46 11.10
CA LEU A 244 10.25 21.54 10.53
C LEU A 244 9.62 22.45 11.59
N SER A 245 9.33 21.93 12.78
CA SER A 245 8.71 22.69 13.88
C SER A 245 9.69 23.63 14.59
N THR A 246 10.98 23.30 14.55
CA THR A 246 12.07 24.09 15.15
C THR A 246 12.70 25.11 14.20
N ALA A 247 12.31 25.12 12.91
CA ALA A 247 12.87 25.94 11.84
C ALA A 247 11.95 27.10 11.41
#